data_AF-A0A832PF08-F1
#
_entry.id   AF-A0A832PF08-F1
#
_cell.length_a   1.000
_cell.length_b   1.000
_cell.length_c   1.000
_cell.angle_alpha   90.00
_cell.angle_beta   90.00
_cell.angle_gamma   90.00
#
_symmetry.space_group_name_H-M   'P 1'
#
loop_
_entity.id
_entity.type
_entity.pdbx_description
1 polymer ?
#
loop_
_entity_poly.entity_id
_entity_poly.type
_entity_poly.pdbx_seq_one_letter_code
_entity_poly.pdbx_strand_id
1 'polypeptide(L)'
;MIISLILIIAIVTYTFTHESNDKNTFSGEYFSFKIPEGMEITNHALNLTGACREIVLLRKDDEYTISVAVFDNISLEDLEANNTGIFYKRSTVGEVTCDTYYNPDTKTTFYYFEMNGKVFLVTFSPIHGTYDAEDIIKSLELKK
;
A
#
# COMPACT_ATOMS: atom_id res chain seq x y z
N MET A 1 -18.82 -21.70 2.52
CA MET A 1 -18.24 -21.43 3.85
C MET A 1 -17.31 -20.25 3.65
N ILE A 2 -17.79 -19.03 3.86
CA ILE A 2 -17.01 -17.81 3.61
C ILE A 2 -16.16 -17.59 4.86
N ILE A 3 -14.87 -17.87 4.76
CA ILE A 3 -13.91 -17.51 5.78
C ILE A 3 -13.72 -16.00 5.63
N SER A 4 -14.49 -15.22 6.40
CA SER A 4 -14.24 -13.79 6.56
C SER A 4 -12.89 -13.63 7.27
N LEU A 5 -11.83 -13.52 6.49
CA LEU A 5 -10.52 -13.15 6.99
C LEU A 5 -10.55 -11.63 7.20
N ILE A 6 -11.01 -11.22 8.37
CA ILE A 6 -10.91 -9.84 8.83
C ILE A 6 -9.42 -9.51 8.90
N LEU A 7 -8.88 -8.88 7.86
CA LEU A 7 -7.51 -8.37 7.84
C LEU A 7 -7.46 -7.07 8.65
N ILE A 8 -7.64 -7.18 9.98
CA ILE A 8 -7.15 -6.15 10.90
C ILE A 8 -5.63 -6.31 10.86
N ILE A 9 -4.95 -5.46 10.07
CA ILE A 9 -3.50 -5.36 10.13
C ILE A 9 -3.14 -4.72 11.48
N ALA A 10 -3.10 -5.54 12.53
CA ALA A 10 -2.47 -5.18 13.79
C ALA A 10 -0.96 -5.18 13.54
N ILE A 11 -0.41 -4.03 13.16
CA ILE A 11 1.01 -3.87 12.89
C ILE A 11 1.76 -3.99 14.23
N VAL A 12 2.35 -5.16 14.48
CA VAL A 12 3.36 -5.33 15.52
C VAL A 12 4.62 -4.59 15.05
N THR A 13 4.99 -3.54 15.77
CA THR A 13 6.12 -2.67 15.45
C THR A 13 7.44 -3.41 15.63
N TYR A 14 8.17 -3.61 14.54
CA TYR A 14 9.61 -3.83 14.57
C TYR A 14 10.26 -2.70 13.78
N THR A 15 10.86 -1.75 14.49
CA THR A 15 11.59 -0.64 13.88
C THR A 15 12.93 -1.14 13.33
N PHE A 16 13.04 -1.28 12.01
CA PHE A 16 14.33 -1.26 11.34
C PHE A 16 14.62 0.16 10.88
N THR A 17 15.74 0.72 11.32
CA THR A 17 16.26 1.99 10.79
C THR A 17 16.82 1.71 9.40
N HIS A 18 16.13 2.20 8.36
CA HIS A 18 16.58 2.03 6.97
C HIS A 18 17.50 3.19 6.58
N GLU A 19 18.81 2.93 6.44
CA GLU A 19 19.74 3.85 5.78
C GLU A 19 19.63 3.66 4.26
N SER A 20 18.89 4.55 3.59
CA SER A 20 18.97 4.70 2.13
C SER A 20 20.05 5.73 1.78
N ASN A 21 20.96 5.38 0.86
CA ASN A 21 21.98 6.27 0.31
C ASN A 21 21.42 7.32 -0.67
N ASP A 22 20.13 7.24 -1.00
CA ASP A 22 19.42 8.21 -1.83
C ASP A 22 18.14 8.61 -1.07
N LYS A 23 18.13 9.79 -0.44
CA LYS A 23 17.14 10.19 0.57
C LYS A 23 15.68 10.15 0.10
N ASN A 24 15.45 10.03 -1.20
CA ASN A 24 14.13 10.15 -1.83
C ASN A 24 13.60 8.82 -2.39
N THR A 25 14.24 7.68 -2.11
CA THR A 25 13.80 6.37 -2.60
C THR A 25 13.75 5.36 -1.47
N PHE A 26 12.60 4.71 -1.31
CA PHE A 26 12.46 3.49 -0.51
C PHE A 26 12.92 2.29 -1.35
N SER A 27 13.68 1.39 -0.76
CA SER A 27 14.14 0.18 -1.43
C SER A 27 13.98 -1.05 -0.52
N GLY A 28 12.82 -1.70 -0.64
CA GLY A 28 12.42 -2.86 0.16
C GLY A 28 12.99 -4.19 -0.31
N GLU A 29 12.38 -5.30 0.09
CA GLU A 29 12.76 -6.64 -0.39
C GLU A 29 12.08 -6.97 -1.73
N TYR A 30 10.78 -6.64 -1.85
CA TYR A 30 9.94 -6.98 -3.00
C TYR A 30 9.72 -5.80 -3.94
N PHE A 31 9.76 -4.57 -3.43
CA PHE A 31 9.52 -3.38 -4.25
C PHE A 31 10.32 -2.17 -3.77
N SER A 32 10.44 -1.18 -4.66
CA SER A 32 10.97 0.15 -4.39
C SER A 32 10.03 1.21 -4.93
N PHE A 33 10.10 2.42 -4.41
CA PHE A 33 9.36 3.58 -4.92
C PHE A 33 10.02 4.88 -4.47
N LYS A 34 9.68 6.00 -5.14
CA LYS A 34 10.13 7.33 -4.72
C LYS A 34 9.27 7.84 -3.57
N ILE A 35 9.91 8.25 -2.49
CA ILE A 35 9.26 8.83 -1.32
C ILE A 35 8.80 10.25 -1.68
N PRO A 36 7.50 10.56 -1.60
CA PRO A 36 6.99 11.90 -1.88
C PRO A 36 7.57 12.96 -0.92
N GLU A 37 7.63 14.21 -1.38
CA GLU A 37 8.23 15.30 -0.61
C GLU A 37 7.49 15.54 0.73
N GLY A 38 8.27 15.61 1.82
CA GLY A 38 7.75 15.79 3.16
C GLY A 38 7.15 14.52 3.78
N MET A 39 7.29 13.36 3.15
CA MET A 39 6.90 12.09 3.75
C MET A 39 8.09 11.38 4.39
N GLU A 40 7.83 10.71 5.50
CA GLU A 40 8.80 9.88 6.20
C GLU A 40 8.27 8.45 6.33
N ILE A 41 9.17 7.47 6.20
CA ILE A 41 8.84 6.08 6.50
C ILE A 41 8.82 5.92 8.02
N THR A 42 7.66 5.57 8.54
CA THR A 42 7.43 5.36 9.98
C THR A 42 7.45 3.89 10.34
N ASN A 43 7.19 3.01 9.38
CA ASN A 43 7.23 1.58 9.58
C ASN A 43 7.55 0.83 8.29
N HIS A 44 8.25 -0.29 8.43
CA HIS A 44 8.55 -1.23 7.37
C HIS A 44 8.57 -2.63 7.99
N ALA A 45 7.71 -3.51 7.49
CA ALA A 45 7.61 -4.87 7.97
C ALA A 45 7.63 -5.88 6.83
N LEU A 46 8.30 -7.01 7.07
CA LEU A 46 8.50 -8.10 6.14
C LEU A 46 7.91 -9.40 6.71
N ASN A 47 7.62 -10.36 5.84
CA ASN A 47 7.21 -11.73 6.20
C ASN A 47 6.03 -11.77 7.17
N LEU A 48 5.04 -10.92 6.91
CA LEU A 48 3.80 -10.88 7.67
C LEU A 48 3.04 -12.21 7.52
N THR A 49 2.26 -12.55 8.55
CA THR A 49 1.45 -13.77 8.52
C THR A 49 0.44 -13.73 7.38
N GLY A 50 0.32 -14.82 6.61
CA GLY A 50 -0.61 -14.93 5.49
C GLY A 50 0.02 -14.60 4.14
N ALA A 51 -0.75 -13.89 3.28
CA ALA A 51 -0.38 -13.55 1.91
C ALA A 51 0.49 -12.28 1.80
N CYS A 52 0.43 -11.38 2.79
CA CYS A 52 1.21 -10.13 2.76
C CYS A 52 2.70 -10.42 2.96
N ARG A 53 3.56 -9.88 2.09
CA ARG A 53 5.00 -10.12 2.13
C ARG A 53 5.79 -8.94 2.64
N GLU A 54 5.38 -7.75 2.26
CA GLU A 54 6.02 -6.52 2.67
C GLU A 54 4.98 -5.40 2.78
N ILE A 55 5.09 -4.60 3.83
CA ILE A 55 4.31 -3.38 4.01
C ILE A 55 5.22 -2.24 4.44
N VAL A 56 4.96 -1.06 3.90
CA VAL A 56 5.63 0.18 4.23
C VAL A 56 4.58 1.21 4.63
N LEU A 57 4.78 1.87 5.76
CA LEU A 57 3.93 2.95 6.24
C LEU A 57 4.69 4.27 6.17
N LEU A 58 4.12 5.21 5.44
CA LEU A 58 4.61 6.58 5.32
C LEU A 58 3.66 7.53 6.03
N ARG A 59 4.22 8.59 6.60
CA ARG A 59 3.48 9.65 7.26
C ARG A 59 3.97 11.00 6.75
N LYS A 60 3.03 11.91 6.51
CA LYS A 60 3.29 13.34 6.29
C LYS A 60 2.83 14.09 7.52
N ASP A 61 3.75 14.35 8.44
CA ASP A 61 3.49 15.01 9.73
C ASP A 61 2.18 14.53 10.37
N ASP A 62 1.31 15.44 10.81
CA ASP A 62 -0.02 15.12 11.35
C ASP A 62 -1.14 15.18 10.29
N GLU A 63 -0.80 15.22 9.00
CA GLU A 63 -1.78 15.39 7.92
C GLU A 63 -2.42 14.07 7.50
N TYR A 64 -1.60 13.12 7.05
CA TYR A 64 -2.08 11.82 6.57
C TYR A 64 -0.99 10.74 6.56
N THR A 65 -1.44 9.50 6.43
CA THR A 65 -0.61 8.31 6.27
C THR A 65 -0.90 7.60 4.96
N ILE A 66 0.13 6.99 4.39
CA ILE A 66 0.03 6.10 3.23
C ILE A 66 0.63 4.76 3.60
N SER A 67 -0.04 3.64 3.29
CA SER A 67 0.56 2.31 3.37
C SER A 67 0.69 1.71 1.98
N VAL A 68 1.83 1.08 1.69
CA VAL A 68 2.04 0.29 0.48
C VAL A 68 2.29 -1.14 0.91
N ALA A 69 1.45 -2.08 0.46
CA ALA A 69 1.57 -3.50 0.76
C ALA A 69 1.61 -4.33 -0.52
N VAL A 70 2.45 -5.37 -0.53
CA VAL A 70 2.51 -6.37 -1.59
C VAL A 70 2.12 -7.74 -1.05
N PHE A 71 1.41 -8.51 -1.88
CA PHE A 71 0.88 -9.81 -1.53
C PHE A 71 1.29 -10.87 -2.55
N ASP A 72 1.48 -12.08 -2.04
CA ASP A 72 1.74 -13.29 -2.81
C ASP A 72 0.67 -14.35 -2.57
N ASN A 73 0.43 -15.18 -3.59
CA ASN A 73 -0.48 -16.31 -3.54
C ASN A 73 -1.92 -15.93 -3.16
N ILE A 74 -2.34 -14.72 -3.53
CA ILE A 74 -3.73 -14.25 -3.45
C ILE A 74 -4.07 -13.57 -4.76
N SER A 75 -5.30 -13.75 -5.26
CA SER A 75 -5.77 -13.04 -6.44
C SER A 75 -6.19 -11.61 -6.08
N LEU A 76 -6.20 -10.71 -7.06
CA LEU A 76 -6.73 -9.36 -6.88
C LEU A 76 -8.19 -9.40 -6.42
N GLU A 77 -9.01 -10.27 -7.02
CA GLU A 77 -10.42 -10.46 -6.66
C GLU A 77 -10.59 -10.92 -5.21
N ASP A 78 -9.79 -11.89 -4.75
CA ASP A 78 -9.85 -12.36 -3.36
C ASP A 78 -9.43 -11.27 -2.38
N LEU A 79 -8.43 -10.45 -2.73
CA LEU A 79 -7.99 -9.34 -1.89
C LEU A 79 -9.10 -8.27 -1.81
N GLU A 80 -9.70 -7.91 -2.94
CA GLU A 80 -10.81 -6.96 -3.01
C GLU A 80 -12.05 -7.48 -2.29
N ALA A 81 -12.37 -8.76 -2.35
CA ALA A 81 -13.54 -9.34 -1.67
C ALA A 81 -13.48 -9.18 -0.13
N ASN A 82 -12.29 -8.95 0.44
CA ASN A 82 -12.09 -8.71 1.87
C ASN A 82 -12.07 -7.21 2.24
N ASN A 83 -12.29 -6.30 1.28
CA ASN A 83 -12.29 -4.86 1.54
C ASN A 83 -13.60 -4.38 2.19
N THR A 84 -13.52 -3.37 3.05
CA THR A 84 -14.69 -2.76 3.72
C THR A 84 -15.15 -1.46 3.06
N GLY A 85 -14.53 -1.08 1.94
CA GLY A 85 -14.82 0.14 1.21
C GLY A 85 -15.92 -0.06 0.15
N ILE A 86 -16.41 1.07 -0.36
CA ILE A 86 -17.35 1.13 -1.47
C ILE A 86 -16.54 1.32 -2.74
N PHE A 87 -16.78 0.48 -3.76
CA PHE A 87 -16.15 0.65 -5.06
C PHE A 87 -16.46 2.04 -5.63
N TYR A 88 -15.43 2.76 -6.02
CA TYR A 88 -15.52 4.12 -6.52
C TYR A 88 -15.30 4.19 -8.04
N LYS A 89 -14.16 3.69 -8.53
CA LYS A 89 -13.83 3.68 -9.96
C LYS A 89 -12.71 2.69 -10.27
N ARG A 90 -12.63 2.30 -11.54
CA ARG A 90 -11.43 1.72 -12.16
C ARG A 90 -10.71 2.80 -12.96
N SER A 91 -9.41 2.99 -12.74
CA SER A 91 -8.62 4.01 -13.45
C SER A 91 -7.15 3.61 -13.59
N THR A 92 -6.49 4.12 -14.62
CA THR A 92 -5.04 3.94 -14.81
C THR A 92 -4.27 4.97 -13.98
N VAL A 93 -3.27 4.51 -13.21
CA VAL A 93 -2.34 5.33 -12.46
C VAL A 93 -0.92 4.92 -12.86
N GLY A 94 -0.21 5.80 -13.56
CA GLY A 94 1.06 5.43 -14.20
C GLY A 94 0.84 4.35 -15.27
N GLU A 95 1.48 3.20 -15.10
CA GLU A 95 1.39 2.06 -16.03
C GLU A 95 0.42 0.95 -15.55
N VAL A 96 -0.15 1.08 -14.35
CA VAL A 96 -1.03 0.06 -13.76
C VAL A 96 -2.50 0.49 -13.79
N THR A 97 -3.40 -0.49 -13.92
CA THR A 97 -4.84 -0.28 -13.77
C THR A 97 -5.23 -0.57 -12.33
N CYS A 98 -5.82 0.42 -11.65
CA CYS A 98 -6.21 0.34 -10.26
C CYS A 98 -7.73 0.33 -10.10
N ASP A 99 -8.22 -0.53 -9.22
CA ASP A 99 -9.55 -0.43 -8.65
C ASP A 99 -9.51 0.38 -7.36
N THR A 100 -10.32 1.42 -7.31
CA THR A 100 -10.37 2.38 -6.21
C THR A 100 -11.60 2.11 -5.37
N TYR A 101 -11.40 1.96 -4.06
CA TYR A 101 -12.48 1.86 -3.08
C TYR A 101 -12.35 2.98 -2.06
N TYR A 102 -13.47 3.42 -1.49
CA TYR A 102 -13.50 4.44 -0.45
C TYR A 102 -14.33 3.98 0.75
N ASN A 103 -13.76 4.08 1.96
CA ASN A 103 -14.47 3.85 3.20
C ASN A 103 -14.83 5.21 3.84
N PRO A 104 -16.12 5.59 3.90
CA PRO A 104 -16.56 6.86 4.47
C PRO A 104 -16.37 6.96 6.00
N ASP A 105 -16.40 5.82 6.71
CA ASP A 105 -16.31 5.79 8.17
C ASP A 105 -14.89 6.11 8.64
N THR A 106 -13.89 5.57 7.94
CA THR A 106 -12.47 5.78 8.24
C THR A 106 -11.83 6.87 7.39
N LYS A 107 -12.56 7.41 6.41
CA LYS A 107 -12.07 8.35 5.39
C LYS A 107 -10.82 7.83 4.67
N THR A 108 -10.79 6.53 4.42
CA THR A 108 -9.66 5.84 3.80
C THR A 108 -9.99 5.50 2.35
N THR A 109 -9.03 5.75 1.46
CA THR A 109 -9.10 5.29 0.07
C THR A 109 -8.12 4.13 -0.11
N PHE A 110 -8.50 3.18 -0.95
CA PHE A 110 -7.75 1.98 -1.27
C PHE A 110 -7.55 1.91 -2.78
N TYR A 111 -6.32 1.70 -3.23
CA TYR A 111 -5.97 1.30 -4.58
C TYR A 111 -5.53 -0.16 -4.57
N TYR A 112 -6.29 -1.00 -5.27
CA TYR A 112 -5.95 -2.39 -5.53
C TYR A 112 -5.50 -2.51 -6.99
N PHE A 113 -4.38 -3.18 -7.23
CA PHE A 113 -3.89 -3.43 -8.58
C PHE A 113 -2.95 -4.63 -8.61
N GLU A 114 -2.75 -5.17 -9.81
CA GLU A 114 -1.75 -6.20 -10.07
C GLU A 114 -0.62 -5.61 -10.92
N MET A 115 0.62 -5.94 -10.57
CA MET A 115 1.82 -5.58 -11.32
C MET A 115 2.72 -6.80 -11.43
N ASN A 116 3.00 -7.25 -12.66
CA ASN A 116 3.83 -8.43 -12.97
C ASN A 116 3.52 -9.67 -12.09
N GLY A 117 2.23 -10.00 -11.90
CA GLY A 117 1.80 -11.16 -11.12
C GLY A 117 1.87 -11.00 -9.60
N LYS A 118 2.17 -9.80 -9.09
CA LYS A 118 2.11 -9.43 -7.67
C LYS A 118 0.92 -8.51 -7.44
N VAL A 119 0.16 -8.77 -6.38
CA VAL A 119 -1.00 -7.95 -6.01
C VAL A 119 -0.56 -6.89 -5.00
N PHE A 120 -0.99 -5.66 -5.21
CA PHE A 120 -0.68 -4.51 -4.36
C PHE A 120 -1.94 -3.92 -3.76
N LEU A 121 -1.78 -3.40 -2.53
CA LEU A 121 -2.72 -2.52 -1.86
C LEU A 121 -1.99 -1.25 -1.44
N VAL A 122 -2.42 -0.12 -1.98
CA VAL A 122 -2.03 1.20 -1.48
C VAL A 122 -3.22 1.82 -0.77
N THR A 123 -3.04 2.20 0.50
CA THR A 123 -4.08 2.90 1.27
C THR A 123 -3.61 4.28 1.68
N PHE A 124 -4.53 5.23 1.79
CA PHE A 124 -4.22 6.53 2.36
C PHE A 124 -5.40 7.07 3.18
N SER A 125 -5.06 7.74 4.29
CA SER A 125 -6.04 8.31 5.22
C SER A 125 -5.44 9.50 5.97
N PRO A 126 -6.18 10.62 6.12
CA PRO A 126 -7.42 10.96 5.41
C PRO A 126 -7.21 11.24 3.89
N ILE A 127 -8.31 11.47 3.13
CA ILE A 127 -8.37 11.68 1.66
C ILE A 127 -7.31 12.63 1.06
N HIS A 128 -6.67 13.48 1.86
CA HIS A 128 -5.69 14.46 1.42
C HIS A 128 -4.40 13.86 0.80
N GLY A 129 -4.15 12.55 0.96
CA GLY A 129 -2.96 11.87 0.42
C GLY A 129 -3.05 11.33 -1.02
N THR A 130 -4.09 11.68 -1.80
CA THR A 130 -4.34 11.03 -3.12
C THR A 130 -3.18 11.20 -4.10
N TYR A 131 -2.63 12.41 -4.25
CA TYR A 131 -1.55 12.67 -5.22
C TYR A 131 -0.26 11.96 -4.85
N ASP A 132 0.12 12.00 -3.58
CA ASP A 132 1.31 11.32 -3.09
C ASP A 132 1.19 9.80 -3.22
N ALA A 133 -0.01 9.24 -2.98
CA ALA A 133 -0.28 7.82 -3.21
C ALA A 133 -0.16 7.45 -4.70
N GLU A 134 -0.68 8.28 -5.60
CA GLU A 134 -0.53 8.07 -7.04
C GLU A 134 0.93 8.19 -7.50
N ASP A 135 1.71 9.10 -6.92
CA ASP A 135 3.14 9.26 -7.25
C ASP A 135 3.99 8.09 -6.75
N ILE A 136 3.63 7.52 -5.59
CA ILE A 136 4.18 6.24 -5.13
C ILE A 136 3.87 5.14 -6.15
N ILE A 137 2.61 5.01 -6.60
CA ILE A 137 2.22 3.99 -7.58
C ILE A 137 2.98 4.18 -8.91
N LYS A 138 3.09 5.40 -9.41
CA LYS A 138 3.81 5.71 -10.67
C LYS A 138 5.30 5.40 -10.61
N SER A 139 5.90 5.45 -9.41
CA SER A 139 7.33 5.18 -9.21
C SER A 139 7.62 3.78 -8.67
N LEU A 140 6.59 2.96 -8.52
CA LEU A 140 6.70 1.62 -7.97
C LEU A 140 7.45 0.71 -8.94
N GLU A 141 8.50 0.08 -8.46
CA GLU A 141 9.30 -0.89 -9.20
C GLU A 141 9.37 -2.20 -8.41
N LEU A 142 9.17 -3.33 -9.10
CA LEU A 142 9.35 -4.66 -8.49
C LEU A 142 10.82 -5.05 -8.48
N LYS A 143 11.26 -5.61 -7.36
CA LYS A 143 12.56 -6.26 -7.26
C LYS A 143 12.50 -7.68 -7.79
N LYS A 144 13.59 -8.08 -8.45
CA LYS A 144 13.75 -9.42 -9.05
C LYS A 144 14.20 -10.45 -8.04
#